data_AF-A0A166U5Y6-F1
#
_entry.id   AF-A0A166U5Y6-F1
#
_cell.length_a   1.000
_cell.length_b   1.000
_cell.length_c   1.000
_cell.angle_alpha   90.00
_cell.angle_beta   90.00
_cell.angle_gamma   90.00
#
_symmetry.space_group_name_H-M   'P 1'
#
loop_
_entity.id
_entity.type
_entity.pdbx_description
1 polymer ?
#
loop_
_entity_poly.entity_id
_entity_poly.type
_entity_poly.pdbx_seq_one_letter_code
_entity_poly.pdbx_strand_id
1 'polypeptide(L)'
;MPIHPSRVPNFDDLPRVKGMSQGCAWGIFDQAGQKDKLGTLNYLTPEIVKAAAEDVHLGVSVSLKYLSLAVLPLLDQPPEHKIIKLADVMPMLGDRPQSWDDEVTFNTQLSSQWDSLCHVQDTKTGMAYNGVTPFVESFAKTSTADNDMPTLDHWHAAGCMTARGILIDFMAYAQDKGLPYHPFQGFRITKEDLEACAIHQGVEFKPGDVMVVRTGMTEAFDAISAGEPPPSSMHTISGLDGCDDMARWIWNKRFAAVASDNYALEALPGLDRQGNPGGLDCLHLHQYLLSSFGMPIGELWDLARLSQICRKTGKYSFMLTSAPLNLPCLIGSPANAIAIL
;
A
#
# COMPACT_ATOMS: atom_id res chain seq x y z
N MET A 1 20.15 6.21 -5.56
CA MET A 1 20.48 6.82 -4.26
C MET A 1 19.27 7.61 -3.77
N PRO A 2 18.97 7.61 -2.46
CA PRO A 2 17.89 8.41 -1.91
C PRO A 2 18.03 9.91 -2.26
N ILE A 3 16.89 10.60 -2.41
CA ILE A 3 16.82 12.04 -2.65
C ILE A 3 16.19 12.71 -1.43
N HIS A 4 16.79 13.81 -0.99
CA HIS A 4 16.18 14.58 0.10
C HIS A 4 14.85 15.19 -0.38
N PRO A 5 13.72 14.98 0.34
CA PRO A 5 12.39 15.39 -0.14
C PRO A 5 12.25 16.88 -0.47
N SER A 6 13.05 17.75 0.16
CA SER A 6 13.07 19.20 -0.11
C SER A 6 13.61 19.57 -1.50
N ARG A 7 14.25 18.64 -2.21
CA ARG A 7 14.76 18.84 -3.58
C ARG A 7 13.72 18.50 -4.64
N VAL A 8 12.60 17.92 -4.25
CA VAL A 8 11.54 17.50 -5.16
C VAL A 8 10.51 18.63 -5.31
N PRO A 9 10.11 19.00 -6.55
CA PRO A 9 9.10 20.03 -6.78
C PRO A 9 7.74 19.70 -6.18
N ASN A 10 6.94 20.72 -5.86
CA ASN A 10 5.52 20.52 -5.57
C ASN A 10 4.76 20.08 -6.82
N PHE A 11 3.55 19.56 -6.62
CA PHE A 11 2.74 18.95 -7.68
C PHE A 11 2.55 19.87 -8.90
N ASP A 12 2.31 21.16 -8.67
CA ASP A 12 2.13 22.15 -9.74
C ASP A 12 3.43 22.54 -10.45
N ASP A 13 4.55 22.37 -9.76
CA ASP A 13 5.89 22.70 -10.26
C ASP A 13 6.56 21.49 -10.94
N LEU A 14 5.90 20.32 -10.95
CA LEU A 14 6.39 19.15 -11.65
C LEU A 14 6.52 19.43 -13.16
N PRO A 15 7.66 19.08 -13.78
CA PRO A 15 7.85 19.23 -15.21
C PRO A 15 6.76 18.52 -16.01
N ARG A 16 6.36 19.12 -17.14
CA ARG A 16 5.38 18.50 -18.03
C ARG A 16 5.98 17.27 -18.71
N VAL A 17 5.32 16.13 -18.54
CA VAL A 17 5.62 14.89 -19.27
C VAL A 17 4.67 14.77 -20.45
N LYS A 18 5.22 14.60 -21.66
CA LYS A 18 4.43 14.54 -22.90
C LYS A 18 3.43 13.38 -22.84
N GLY A 19 2.15 13.67 -23.02
CA GLY A 19 1.06 12.68 -23.05
C GLY A 19 0.37 12.45 -21.71
N MET A 20 1.02 12.81 -20.60
CA MET A 20 0.51 12.65 -19.24
C MET A 20 -0.22 13.91 -18.75
N SER A 21 -1.07 13.76 -17.73
CA SER A 21 -1.65 14.88 -16.97
C SER A 21 -0.57 15.62 -16.15
N GLN A 22 -0.91 16.80 -15.62
CA GLN A 22 -0.09 17.45 -14.59
C GLN A 22 0.00 16.50 -13.38
N GLY A 23 1.17 16.42 -12.74
CA GLY A 23 1.40 15.51 -11.61
C GLY A 23 2.27 14.30 -11.94
N CYS A 24 2.65 14.09 -13.20
CA CYS A 24 3.57 13.02 -13.55
C CYS A 24 5.01 13.32 -13.08
N ALA A 25 5.55 12.49 -12.18
CA ALA A 25 6.86 12.69 -11.56
C ALA A 25 8.00 11.94 -12.27
N TRP A 26 7.80 11.50 -13.52
CA TRP A 26 8.81 10.77 -14.27
C TRP A 26 10.06 11.61 -14.50
N GLY A 27 11.22 10.98 -14.37
CA GLY A 27 12.52 11.66 -14.46
C GLY A 27 12.96 12.42 -13.20
N ILE A 28 12.07 12.64 -12.21
CA ILE A 28 12.44 13.34 -10.96
C ILE A 28 13.47 12.53 -10.14
N PHE A 29 13.32 11.21 -10.15
CA PHE A 29 14.17 10.30 -9.38
C PHE A 29 15.28 9.65 -10.21
N ASP A 30 15.34 9.90 -11.53
CA ASP A 30 16.35 9.35 -12.42
C ASP A 30 17.76 9.76 -12.00
N GLN A 31 18.74 8.87 -12.15
CA GLN A 31 20.12 9.12 -11.75
C GLN A 31 21.11 8.65 -12.78
N ALA A 32 22.10 9.49 -13.07
CA ALA A 32 23.18 9.19 -14.01
C ALA A 32 22.70 8.64 -15.38
N GLY A 33 21.56 9.16 -15.87
CA GLY A 33 20.94 8.74 -17.13
C GLY A 33 20.21 7.39 -17.07
N GLN A 34 20.07 6.79 -15.89
CA GLN A 34 19.27 5.59 -15.67
C GLN A 34 17.90 5.95 -15.13
N LYS A 35 16.88 5.30 -15.69
CA LYS A 35 15.50 5.42 -15.22
C LYS A 35 15.36 4.80 -13.84
N ASP A 36 14.76 5.56 -12.93
CA ASP A 36 14.41 5.08 -11.61
C ASP A 36 13.28 4.03 -11.65
N LYS A 37 13.30 3.11 -10.68
CA LYS A 37 12.37 1.99 -10.52
C LYS A 37 11.72 1.93 -9.12
N LEU A 38 12.04 2.89 -8.24
CA LEU A 38 11.61 2.89 -6.84
C LEU A 38 10.60 4.00 -6.51
N GLY A 39 10.59 5.07 -7.31
CA GLY A 39 9.77 6.26 -7.13
C GLY A 39 9.95 6.89 -5.77
N THR A 40 8.85 7.07 -5.03
CA THR A 40 8.84 7.80 -3.75
C THR A 40 9.55 7.07 -2.61
N LEU A 41 9.93 5.80 -2.78
CA LEU A 41 10.84 5.14 -1.84
C LEU A 41 12.20 5.81 -1.78
N ASN A 42 12.59 6.56 -2.82
CA ASN A 42 13.81 7.37 -2.79
C ASN A 42 13.75 8.49 -1.72
N TYR A 43 12.60 8.80 -1.12
CA TYR A 43 12.51 9.70 0.03
C TYR A 43 13.10 9.10 1.31
N LEU A 44 13.27 7.78 1.39
CA LEU A 44 13.80 7.10 2.57
C LEU A 44 15.33 7.21 2.61
N THR A 45 15.82 8.43 2.88
CA THR A 45 17.25 8.69 3.09
C THR A 45 17.74 8.07 4.41
N PRO A 46 19.05 7.81 4.58
CA PRO A 46 19.59 7.30 5.84
C PRO A 46 19.18 8.13 7.06
N GLU A 47 19.07 9.46 6.91
CA GLU A 47 18.63 10.38 7.97
C GLU A 47 17.15 10.17 8.34
N ILE A 48 16.28 10.02 7.34
CA ILE A 48 14.84 9.76 7.55
C ILE A 48 14.62 8.38 8.17
N VAL A 49 15.31 7.36 7.67
CA VAL A 49 15.26 5.99 8.22
C VAL A 49 15.74 5.98 9.68
N LYS A 50 16.83 6.68 9.98
CA LYS A 50 17.34 6.80 11.35
C LYS A 50 16.34 7.52 12.26
N ALA A 51 15.72 8.61 11.80
CA ALA A 51 14.73 9.34 12.58
C ALA A 51 13.48 8.51 12.89
N ALA A 52 13.09 7.59 12.00
CA ALA A 52 11.97 6.68 12.25
C ALA A 52 12.18 5.77 13.47
N ALA A 53 13.44 5.39 13.76
CA ALA A 53 13.77 4.58 14.95
C ALA A 53 13.51 5.34 16.26
N GLU A 54 13.45 6.67 16.24
CA GLU A 54 13.15 7.49 17.43
C GLU A 54 11.69 7.33 17.88
N ASP A 55 10.78 6.86 17.01
CA ASP A 55 9.38 6.58 17.38
C ASP A 55 9.20 5.23 18.11
N VAL A 56 10.26 4.44 18.29
CA VAL A 56 10.23 3.20 19.08
C VAL A 56 10.42 3.53 20.57
N HIS A 57 9.32 3.64 21.29
CA HIS A 57 9.29 4.01 22.71
C HIS A 57 8.77 2.88 23.61
N LEU A 58 7.83 2.07 23.13
CA LEU A 58 7.15 1.05 23.91
C LEU A 58 7.83 -0.33 23.81
N GLY A 59 8.58 -0.55 22.73
CA GLY A 59 9.17 -1.85 22.40
C GLY A 59 8.11 -2.89 22.00
N VAL A 60 6.99 -2.44 21.42
CA VAL A 60 5.87 -3.32 21.03
C VAL A 60 5.82 -3.44 19.52
N SER A 61 5.96 -4.67 19.02
CA SER A 61 5.75 -4.98 17.60
C SER A 61 4.32 -5.45 17.32
N VAL A 62 3.72 -4.93 16.27
CA VAL A 62 2.38 -5.30 15.79
C VAL A 62 2.48 -5.76 14.34
N SER A 63 2.11 -7.01 14.08
CA SER A 63 1.91 -7.51 12.72
C SER A 63 0.71 -6.81 12.10
N LEU A 64 0.87 -6.27 10.90
CA LEU A 64 -0.21 -5.59 10.16
C LEU A 64 -0.79 -6.49 9.05
N LYS A 65 -0.57 -7.80 9.16
CA LYS A 65 -1.00 -8.78 8.16
C LYS A 65 -2.41 -9.29 8.47
N TYR A 66 -3.29 -9.13 7.51
CA TYR A 66 -4.65 -9.62 7.46
C TYR A 66 -4.74 -10.79 6.50
N LEU A 67 -5.31 -11.90 6.94
CA LEU A 67 -5.60 -13.04 6.09
C LEU A 67 -7.09 -13.34 6.16
N SER A 68 -7.85 -12.83 5.18
CA SER A 68 -9.25 -13.23 5.03
C SER A 68 -9.45 -13.92 3.71
N LEU A 69 -9.40 -15.25 3.78
CA LEU A 69 -9.60 -16.13 2.63
C LEU A 69 -11.08 -16.32 2.28
N ALA A 70 -11.98 -15.79 3.11
CA ALA A 70 -13.40 -16.13 3.09
C ALA A 70 -14.31 -15.03 2.53
N VAL A 71 -13.89 -13.75 2.50
CA VAL A 71 -14.84 -12.63 2.35
C VAL A 71 -14.65 -11.77 1.10
N LEU A 72 -13.56 -11.95 0.35
CA LEU A 72 -13.36 -11.23 -0.91
C LEU A 72 -13.74 -12.14 -2.08
N PRO A 73 -14.96 -12.04 -2.65
CA PRO A 73 -15.35 -12.74 -3.89
C PRO A 73 -14.67 -12.11 -5.12
N LEU A 74 -13.44 -11.61 -4.96
CA LEU A 74 -12.73 -10.86 -5.99
C LEU A 74 -12.00 -11.77 -6.97
N LEU A 75 -11.74 -13.05 -6.64
CA LEU A 75 -10.91 -13.92 -7.46
C LEU A 75 -11.47 -15.33 -7.66
N ASP A 76 -11.15 -15.89 -8.84
CA ASP A 76 -11.66 -17.16 -9.33
C ASP A 76 -11.08 -18.40 -8.64
N GLN A 77 -9.95 -18.28 -7.91
CA GLN A 77 -9.30 -19.42 -7.26
C GLN A 77 -8.99 -19.15 -5.77
N PRO A 78 -9.43 -20.02 -4.85
CA PRO A 78 -9.06 -19.93 -3.46
C PRO A 78 -7.56 -20.23 -3.30
N PRO A 79 -6.91 -19.68 -2.27
CA PRO A 79 -5.53 -20.05 -1.96
C PRO A 79 -5.44 -21.52 -1.53
N GLU A 80 -4.30 -22.13 -1.81
CA GLU A 80 -3.99 -23.50 -1.44
C GLU A 80 -2.82 -23.54 -0.45
N HIS A 81 -2.91 -24.39 0.56
CA HIS A 81 -1.83 -24.70 1.49
C HIS A 81 -1.67 -26.22 1.56
N LYS A 82 -0.54 -26.71 1.04
CA LYS A 82 -0.25 -28.14 0.96
C LYS A 82 0.92 -28.47 1.86
N ILE A 83 0.68 -29.30 2.87
CA ILE A 83 1.72 -29.82 3.77
C ILE A 83 2.42 -31.02 3.11
N ILE A 84 3.75 -30.97 3.07
CA ILE A 84 4.62 -32.03 2.58
C ILE A 84 5.33 -32.66 3.76
N LYS A 85 5.19 -33.97 3.92
CA LYS A 85 6.01 -34.73 4.86
C LYS A 85 7.31 -35.14 4.17
N LEU A 86 8.45 -34.68 4.69
CA LEU A 86 9.74 -34.84 4.02
C LEU A 86 10.13 -36.30 3.78
N ALA A 87 9.81 -37.21 4.70
CA ALA A 87 10.09 -38.64 4.51
C ALA A 87 9.40 -39.24 3.26
N ASP A 88 8.29 -38.65 2.81
CA ASP A 88 7.52 -39.14 1.66
C ASP A 88 8.12 -38.67 0.32
N VAL A 89 8.90 -37.57 0.32
CA VAL A 89 9.55 -37.00 -0.87
C VAL A 89 11.07 -37.14 -0.88
N MET A 90 11.68 -37.42 0.27
CA MET A 90 13.12 -37.61 0.47
C MET A 90 13.39 -38.94 1.18
N PRO A 91 13.43 -40.08 0.46
CA PRO A 91 13.56 -41.41 1.05
C PRO A 91 14.82 -41.59 1.92
N MET A 92 15.86 -40.78 1.71
CA MET A 92 17.10 -40.82 2.51
C MET A 92 16.92 -40.44 3.99
N LEU A 93 15.81 -39.79 4.36
CA LEU A 93 15.52 -39.40 5.73
C LEU A 93 14.99 -40.57 6.59
N GLY A 94 14.57 -41.66 5.96
CA GLY A 94 13.96 -42.81 6.65
C GLY A 94 12.73 -42.41 7.47
N ASP A 95 12.37 -43.24 8.45
CA ASP A 95 11.13 -43.06 9.21
C ASP A 95 11.24 -42.04 10.38
N ARG A 96 12.44 -41.50 10.67
CA ARG A 96 12.67 -40.56 11.80
C ARG A 96 13.88 -39.63 11.59
N PRO A 97 13.81 -38.35 12.02
CA PRO A 97 12.66 -37.63 12.60
C PRO A 97 11.65 -37.16 11.54
N GLN A 98 10.38 -36.94 11.95
CA GLN A 98 9.35 -36.35 11.10
C GLN A 98 9.63 -34.87 10.89
N SER A 99 9.76 -34.47 9.63
CA SER A 99 9.97 -33.09 9.20
C SER A 99 8.96 -32.74 8.11
N TRP A 100 8.62 -31.46 8.00
CA TRP A 100 7.58 -30.97 7.10
C TRP A 100 8.07 -29.75 6.33
N ASP A 101 7.71 -29.71 5.06
CA ASP A 101 7.70 -28.52 4.22
C ASP A 101 6.25 -28.18 3.88
N ASP A 102 6.02 -27.03 3.25
CA ASP A 102 4.73 -26.69 2.65
C ASP A 102 4.87 -25.96 1.32
N GLU A 103 3.81 -26.03 0.53
CA GLU A 103 3.60 -25.24 -0.69
C GLU A 103 2.38 -24.35 -0.45
N VAL A 104 2.51 -23.06 -0.80
CA VAL A 104 1.43 -22.08 -0.72
C VAL A 104 1.22 -21.46 -2.10
N THR A 105 -0.01 -21.54 -2.62
CA THR A 105 -0.42 -20.92 -3.88
C THR A 105 -1.53 -19.92 -3.60
N PHE A 106 -1.36 -18.67 -4.01
CA PHE A 106 -2.37 -17.63 -3.84
C PHE A 106 -2.10 -16.48 -4.80
N ASN A 107 -3.13 -15.72 -5.15
CA ASN A 107 -2.96 -14.45 -5.83
C ASN A 107 -2.44 -13.42 -4.81
N THR A 108 -1.36 -12.71 -5.17
CA THR A 108 -0.67 -11.79 -4.25
C THR A 108 -1.47 -10.53 -3.90
N GLN A 109 -2.65 -10.33 -4.51
CA GLN A 109 -3.61 -9.26 -4.24
C GLN A 109 -4.78 -9.70 -3.31
N LEU A 110 -4.71 -10.88 -2.68
CA LEU A 110 -5.81 -11.43 -1.85
C LEU A 110 -5.78 -11.05 -0.36
N SER A 111 -4.66 -10.55 0.12
CA SER A 111 -4.36 -10.37 1.55
C SER A 111 -3.66 -9.02 1.73
N SER A 112 -3.20 -8.69 2.92
CA SER A 112 -2.34 -7.51 3.10
C SER A 112 -1.23 -7.51 2.06
N GLN A 113 -1.20 -6.47 1.24
CA GLN A 113 -0.31 -6.44 0.08
C GLN A 113 0.44 -5.13 -0.04
N TRP A 114 1.45 -5.17 -0.90
CA TRP A 114 1.98 -4.01 -1.62
C TRP A 114 1.73 -4.18 -3.11
N ASP A 115 1.39 -3.08 -3.75
CA ASP A 115 1.28 -2.96 -5.18
C ASP A 115 2.58 -2.38 -5.76
N SER A 116 3.10 -3.04 -6.79
CA SER A 116 4.19 -2.48 -7.59
C SER A 116 3.70 -1.29 -8.43
N LEU A 117 4.66 -0.53 -8.94
CA LEU A 117 4.40 0.58 -9.85
C LEU A 117 3.92 0.12 -11.24
N CYS A 118 3.81 -1.20 -11.45
CA CYS A 118 3.22 -1.84 -12.63
C CYS A 118 1.80 -2.40 -12.39
N HIS A 119 1.27 -2.37 -11.16
CA HIS A 119 -0.01 -3.02 -10.84
C HIS A 119 -1.20 -2.38 -11.58
N VAL A 120 -1.31 -1.05 -11.52
CA VAL A 120 -2.28 -0.27 -12.30
C VAL A 120 -1.56 0.76 -13.15
N GLN A 121 -1.78 0.67 -14.46
CA GLN A 121 -1.25 1.58 -15.47
C GLN A 121 -2.11 2.85 -15.56
N ASP A 122 -1.54 3.92 -16.10
CA ASP A 122 -2.33 5.05 -16.59
C ASP A 122 -3.25 4.55 -17.72
N THR A 123 -4.56 4.61 -17.48
CA THR A 123 -5.55 3.99 -18.37
C THR A 123 -5.65 4.67 -19.73
N LYS A 124 -5.24 5.93 -19.82
CA LYS A 124 -5.27 6.72 -21.06
C LYS A 124 -4.09 6.38 -21.98
N THR A 125 -2.91 6.16 -21.43
CA THR A 125 -1.68 5.95 -22.20
C THR A 125 -1.23 4.49 -22.25
N GLY A 126 -1.71 3.64 -21.34
CA GLY A 126 -1.23 2.27 -21.16
C GLY A 126 0.22 2.20 -20.65
N MET A 127 0.71 3.28 -20.04
CA MET A 127 2.05 3.36 -19.48
C MET A 127 2.01 3.20 -17.96
N ALA A 128 3.00 2.49 -17.42
CA ALA A 128 3.29 2.44 -16.00
C ALA A 128 4.38 3.46 -15.63
N TYR A 129 4.83 3.43 -14.38
CA TYR A 129 5.82 4.37 -13.86
C TYR A 129 7.07 4.51 -14.76
N ASN A 130 7.50 5.76 -14.90
CA ASN A 130 8.64 6.20 -15.72
C ASN A 130 8.53 5.85 -17.21
N GLY A 131 7.29 5.72 -17.71
CA GLY A 131 6.98 5.57 -19.14
C GLY A 131 7.31 4.19 -19.70
N VAL A 132 7.33 3.16 -18.86
CA VAL A 132 7.40 1.78 -19.35
C VAL A 132 6.02 1.32 -19.82
N THR A 133 5.98 0.41 -20.78
CA THR A 133 4.74 -0.18 -21.33
C THR A 133 4.77 -1.69 -21.08
N PRO A 134 4.36 -2.14 -19.88
CA PRO A 134 4.47 -3.55 -19.54
C PRO A 134 3.46 -4.40 -20.30
N PHE A 135 3.90 -5.59 -20.68
CA PHE A 135 3.10 -6.71 -21.19
C PHE A 135 3.57 -8.00 -20.52
N VAL A 136 2.85 -9.11 -20.69
CA VAL A 136 3.11 -10.37 -19.94
C VAL A 136 4.58 -10.81 -20.04
N GLU A 137 5.17 -10.77 -21.22
CA GLU A 137 6.56 -11.18 -21.45
C GLU A 137 7.59 -10.21 -20.82
N SER A 138 7.19 -8.98 -20.47
CA SER A 138 8.02 -8.05 -19.69
C SER A 138 8.33 -8.59 -18.29
N PHE A 139 7.49 -9.49 -17.76
CA PHE A 139 7.58 -10.05 -16.41
C PHE A 139 8.17 -11.46 -16.38
N ALA A 140 8.73 -11.94 -17.49
CA ALA A 140 9.30 -13.29 -17.61
C ALA A 140 10.80 -13.35 -17.24
N LYS A 141 11.37 -12.29 -16.65
CA LYS A 141 12.79 -12.28 -16.28
C LYS A 141 13.03 -13.15 -15.06
N THR A 142 14.13 -13.89 -15.07
CA THR A 142 14.52 -14.79 -13.98
C THR A 142 15.49 -14.16 -12.98
N SER A 143 15.88 -12.90 -13.20
CA SER A 143 16.75 -12.13 -12.32
C SER A 143 16.29 -10.68 -12.23
N THR A 144 16.45 -10.06 -11.06
CA THR A 144 16.18 -8.62 -10.84
C THR A 144 17.15 -7.72 -11.61
N ALA A 145 18.35 -8.20 -11.92
CA ALA A 145 19.33 -7.42 -12.68
C ALA A 145 18.90 -7.20 -14.13
N ASP A 146 18.21 -8.18 -14.74
CA ASP A 146 17.70 -8.12 -16.11
C ASP A 146 16.28 -7.56 -16.20
N ASN A 147 15.70 -7.20 -15.06
CA ASN A 147 14.34 -6.69 -14.96
C ASN A 147 14.33 -5.16 -15.13
N ASP A 148 13.72 -4.70 -16.21
CA ASP A 148 13.58 -3.28 -16.51
C ASP A 148 12.26 -2.68 -16.02
N MET A 149 11.36 -3.49 -15.47
CA MET A 149 10.08 -3.04 -14.96
C MET A 149 10.21 -2.56 -13.51
N PRO A 150 9.50 -1.50 -13.10
CA PRO A 150 9.51 -0.98 -11.73
C PRO A 150 8.66 -1.85 -10.77
N THR A 151 9.09 -3.09 -10.58
CA THR A 151 8.45 -4.11 -9.72
C THR A 151 9.09 -4.20 -8.34
N LEU A 152 8.43 -4.93 -7.42
CA LEU A 152 8.77 -4.92 -5.99
C LEU A 152 10.14 -5.51 -5.65
N ASP A 153 10.70 -6.37 -6.50
CA ASP A 153 12.02 -6.98 -6.29
C ASP A 153 13.15 -5.95 -6.18
N HIS A 154 13.02 -4.80 -6.86
CA HIS A 154 14.00 -3.73 -6.77
C HIS A 154 14.12 -3.12 -5.37
N TRP A 155 13.12 -3.30 -4.50
CA TRP A 155 13.15 -2.79 -3.13
C TRP A 155 14.29 -3.41 -2.30
N HIS A 156 14.63 -4.69 -2.56
CA HIS A 156 15.66 -5.40 -1.79
C HIS A 156 17.03 -4.74 -1.92
N ALA A 157 17.37 -4.23 -3.11
CA ALA A 157 18.62 -3.50 -3.33
C ALA A 157 18.65 -2.14 -2.60
N ALA A 158 17.48 -1.60 -2.27
CA ALA A 158 17.31 -0.35 -1.52
C ALA A 158 17.13 -0.54 0.00
N GLY A 159 17.11 -1.79 0.50
CA GLY A 159 16.90 -2.10 1.91
C GLY A 159 15.43 -2.27 2.32
N CYS A 160 14.53 -2.43 1.35
CA CYS A 160 13.08 -2.56 1.54
C CYS A 160 12.44 -1.36 2.26
N MET A 161 11.18 -1.50 2.67
CA MET A 161 10.47 -0.46 3.40
C MET A 161 10.96 -0.43 4.85
N THR A 162 11.71 0.61 5.20
CA THR A 162 12.01 0.98 6.59
C THR A 162 11.73 2.47 6.72
N ALA A 163 10.66 2.84 7.39
CA ALA A 163 10.15 4.21 7.38
C ALA A 163 9.48 4.56 8.70
N ARG A 164 9.14 5.84 8.84
CA ARG A 164 8.22 6.28 9.86
C ARG A 164 6.80 6.04 9.35
N GLY A 165 6.04 5.19 10.03
CA GLY A 165 4.62 5.01 9.78
C GLY A 165 3.80 5.96 10.64
N ILE A 166 2.70 6.44 10.09
CA ILE A 166 1.70 7.19 10.85
C ILE A 166 0.33 6.57 10.64
N LEU A 167 -0.43 6.38 11.72
CA LEU A 167 -1.80 5.88 11.66
C LEU A 167 -2.79 7.06 11.69
N ILE A 168 -3.51 7.24 10.59
CA ILE A 168 -4.73 8.04 10.53
C ILE A 168 -5.92 7.11 10.77
N ASP A 169 -6.39 7.09 12.02
CA ASP A 169 -7.45 6.19 12.49
C ASP A 169 -8.81 6.84 12.23
N PHE A 170 -9.17 6.92 10.94
CA PHE A 170 -10.37 7.61 10.52
C PHE A 170 -11.64 6.97 11.09
N MET A 171 -11.68 5.63 11.18
CA MET A 171 -12.80 4.93 11.79
C MET A 171 -13.02 5.33 13.26
N ALA A 172 -11.97 5.34 14.10
CA ALA A 172 -12.10 5.78 15.49
C ALA A 172 -12.44 7.27 15.59
N TYR A 173 -11.81 8.11 14.76
CA TYR A 173 -12.12 9.54 14.68
C TYR A 173 -13.58 9.81 14.32
N ALA A 174 -14.11 9.12 13.32
CA ALA A 174 -15.50 9.25 12.89
C ALA A 174 -16.47 8.87 14.00
N GLN A 175 -16.18 7.78 14.75
CA GLN A 175 -16.94 7.40 15.93
C GLN A 175 -16.90 8.47 17.03
N ASP A 176 -15.71 8.96 17.38
CA ASP A 176 -15.52 9.96 18.45
C ASP A 176 -16.18 11.32 18.09
N LYS A 177 -16.30 11.64 16.79
CA LYS A 177 -16.98 12.84 16.27
C LYS A 177 -18.46 12.63 15.95
N GLY A 178 -18.98 11.41 16.03
CA GLY A 178 -20.36 11.09 15.64
C GLY A 178 -20.65 11.33 14.16
N LEU A 179 -19.66 11.13 13.28
CA LEU A 179 -19.84 11.23 11.83
C LEU A 179 -20.64 10.02 11.32
N PRO A 180 -21.53 10.20 10.32
CA PRO A 180 -22.24 9.10 9.68
C PRO A 180 -21.28 8.34 8.76
N TYR A 181 -20.52 7.41 9.33
CA TYR A 181 -19.47 6.66 8.64
C TYR A 181 -19.67 5.15 8.77
N HIS A 182 -19.44 4.43 7.68
CA HIS A 182 -19.35 2.98 7.65
C HIS A 182 -18.39 2.56 6.51
N PRO A 183 -17.60 1.47 6.64
CA PRO A 183 -16.65 1.03 5.61
C PRO A 183 -17.31 0.72 4.25
N PHE A 184 -18.58 0.31 4.26
CA PHE A 184 -19.36 -0.08 3.06
C PHE A 184 -20.44 0.94 2.65
N GLN A 185 -20.18 2.24 2.82
CA GLN A 185 -21.13 3.31 2.45
C GLN A 185 -20.58 4.31 1.42
N GLY A 186 -19.34 4.14 0.94
CA GLY A 186 -18.79 5.01 -0.09
C GLY A 186 -18.40 6.40 0.42
N PHE A 187 -18.09 6.52 1.71
CA PHE A 187 -17.62 7.78 2.28
C PHE A 187 -16.26 8.14 1.67
N ARG A 188 -16.16 9.37 1.14
CA ARG A 188 -14.95 9.90 0.49
C ARG A 188 -14.17 10.72 1.50
N ILE A 189 -13.10 10.14 2.03
CA ILE A 189 -12.24 10.77 3.03
C ILE A 189 -11.41 11.84 2.31
N THR A 190 -11.73 13.10 2.55
CA THR A 190 -11.05 14.25 1.93
C THR A 190 -9.72 14.57 2.59
N LYS A 191 -8.89 15.43 1.97
CA LYS A 191 -7.65 15.88 2.60
C LYS A 191 -7.92 16.67 3.88
N GLU A 192 -9.02 17.42 3.93
CA GLU A 192 -9.48 18.12 5.14
C GLU A 192 -9.83 17.15 6.26
N ASP A 193 -10.48 16.04 5.94
CA ASP A 193 -10.81 14.99 6.91
C ASP A 193 -9.53 14.35 7.49
N LEU A 194 -8.53 14.06 6.65
CA LEU A 194 -7.24 13.52 7.07
C LEU A 194 -6.48 14.49 7.98
N GLU A 195 -6.43 15.78 7.62
CA GLU A 195 -5.78 16.82 8.44
C GLU A 195 -6.52 17.00 9.78
N ALA A 196 -7.86 16.99 9.77
CA ALA A 196 -8.66 17.09 11.00
C ALA A 196 -8.47 15.86 11.91
N CYS A 197 -8.38 14.67 11.32
CA CYS A 197 -8.08 13.43 12.03
C CYS A 197 -6.68 13.48 12.65
N ALA A 198 -5.65 13.87 11.89
CA ALA A 198 -4.29 14.02 12.38
C ALA A 198 -4.18 15.02 13.54
N ILE A 199 -4.86 16.17 13.44
CA ILE A 199 -4.96 17.15 14.54
C ILE A 199 -5.61 16.54 15.77
N HIS A 200 -6.71 15.77 15.60
CA HIS A 200 -7.39 15.11 16.71
C HIS A 200 -6.51 14.06 17.40
N GLN A 201 -5.69 13.35 16.63
CA GLN A 201 -4.76 12.32 17.11
C GLN A 201 -3.43 12.88 17.62
N GLY A 202 -3.16 14.18 17.40
CA GLY A 202 -1.88 14.81 17.74
C GLY A 202 -0.71 14.34 16.87
N VAL A 203 -0.97 13.99 15.61
CA VAL A 203 0.04 13.53 14.64
C VAL A 203 0.46 14.66 13.72
N GLU A 204 1.77 14.76 13.49
CA GLU A 204 2.35 15.63 12.47
C GLU A 204 2.84 14.79 11.28
N PHE A 205 2.44 15.19 10.07
CA PHE A 205 2.94 14.65 8.80
C PHE A 205 4.38 15.15 8.54
N LYS A 206 5.30 14.23 8.25
CA LYS A 206 6.68 14.56 7.86
C LYS A 206 7.04 13.94 6.51
N PRO A 207 7.96 14.57 5.75
CA PRO A 207 8.48 13.97 4.53
C PRO A 207 9.11 12.60 4.77
N GLY A 208 8.80 11.64 3.90
CA GLY A 208 9.24 10.25 4.02
C GLY A 208 8.30 9.36 4.84
N ASP A 209 7.24 9.90 5.42
CA ASP A 209 6.24 9.11 6.14
C ASP A 209 5.53 8.11 5.23
N VAL A 210 5.13 6.97 5.79
CA VAL A 210 4.12 6.10 5.21
C VAL A 210 2.80 6.40 5.90
N MET A 211 1.84 6.93 5.14
CA MET A 211 0.51 7.23 5.65
C MET A 211 -0.32 5.95 5.67
N VAL A 212 -0.73 5.50 6.87
CA VAL A 212 -1.54 4.29 7.06
C VAL A 212 -2.93 4.71 7.52
N VAL A 213 -3.96 4.42 6.74
CA VAL A 213 -5.34 4.86 6.99
C VAL A 213 -6.19 3.68 7.45
N ARG A 214 -6.80 3.78 8.65
CA ARG A 214 -7.77 2.79 9.12
C ARG A 214 -9.20 3.24 8.80
N THR A 215 -9.82 2.50 7.90
CA THR A 215 -11.22 2.63 7.47
C THR A 215 -12.15 1.70 8.23
N GLY A 216 -11.65 0.63 8.86
CA GLY A 216 -12.42 -0.38 9.60
C GLY A 216 -12.94 -1.53 8.74
N MET A 217 -12.47 -1.67 7.49
CA MET A 217 -12.99 -2.69 6.57
C MET A 217 -12.64 -4.12 6.98
N THR A 218 -11.40 -4.40 7.40
CA THR A 218 -10.98 -5.76 7.82
C THR A 218 -11.79 -6.27 9.00
N GLU A 219 -12.03 -5.41 10.01
CA GLU A 219 -12.89 -5.75 11.15
C GLU A 219 -14.34 -6.01 10.73
N ALA A 220 -14.86 -5.27 9.75
CA ALA A 220 -16.19 -5.52 9.22
C ALA A 220 -16.27 -6.85 8.44
N PHE A 221 -15.21 -7.25 7.73
CA PHE A 221 -15.13 -8.59 7.12
C PHE A 221 -15.03 -9.70 8.17
N ASP A 222 -14.32 -9.49 9.27
CA ASP A 222 -14.25 -10.45 10.38
C ASP A 222 -15.61 -10.63 11.06
N ALA A 223 -16.35 -9.54 11.23
CA ALA A 223 -17.72 -9.58 11.75
C ALA A 223 -18.66 -10.39 10.84
N ILE A 224 -18.57 -10.20 9.52
CA ILE A 224 -19.33 -10.99 8.54
C ILE A 224 -18.93 -12.47 8.61
N SER A 225 -17.64 -12.77 8.70
CA SER A 225 -17.13 -14.14 8.86
C SER A 225 -17.62 -14.80 10.15
N ALA A 226 -17.82 -14.00 11.20
CA ALA A 226 -18.38 -14.44 12.47
C ALA A 226 -19.93 -14.60 12.47
N GLY A 227 -20.59 -14.28 11.35
CA GLY A 227 -22.02 -14.49 11.15
C GLY A 227 -22.89 -13.22 11.16
N GLU A 228 -22.30 -12.03 11.20
CA GLU A 228 -23.05 -10.79 10.97
C GLU A 228 -23.55 -10.71 9.52
N PRO A 229 -24.74 -10.12 9.27
CA PRO A 229 -25.26 -9.99 7.92
C PRO A 229 -24.34 -9.09 7.08
N PRO A 230 -24.02 -9.47 5.83
CA PRO A 230 -23.21 -8.63 4.95
C PRO A 230 -23.93 -7.31 4.65
N PRO A 231 -23.18 -6.25 4.29
CA PRO A 231 -23.75 -4.99 3.84
C PRO A 231 -24.59 -5.19 2.57
N SER A 232 -25.50 -4.25 2.31
CA SER A 232 -26.35 -4.29 1.11
C SER A 232 -25.56 -4.18 -0.20
N SER A 233 -24.35 -3.62 -0.15
CA SER A 233 -23.42 -3.52 -1.27
C SER A 233 -21.99 -3.72 -0.77
N MET A 234 -21.29 -4.72 -1.32
CA MET A 234 -19.84 -4.87 -1.14
C MET A 234 -19.02 -4.09 -2.17
N HIS A 235 -19.67 -3.35 -3.08
CA HIS A 235 -19.00 -2.59 -4.14
C HIS A 235 -18.97 -1.08 -3.88
N THR A 236 -19.51 -0.65 -2.73
CA THR A 236 -19.59 0.75 -2.33
C THR A 236 -18.72 0.94 -1.10
N ILE A 237 -17.48 1.36 -1.32
CA ILE A 237 -16.42 1.31 -0.31
C ILE A 237 -16.02 2.70 0.10
N SER A 238 -15.94 2.91 1.40
CA SER A 238 -15.35 4.12 1.96
C SER A 238 -13.82 4.05 1.88
N GLY A 239 -13.20 5.17 1.53
CA GLY A 239 -11.77 5.25 1.29
C GLY A 239 -11.35 6.68 1.01
N LEU A 240 -10.09 6.86 0.60
CA LEU A 240 -9.59 8.18 0.21
C LEU A 240 -10.39 8.76 -0.96
N ASP A 241 -10.61 10.07 -0.96
CA ASP A 241 -11.28 10.72 -2.07
C ASP A 241 -10.42 10.67 -3.35
N GLY A 242 -10.95 10.04 -4.39
CA GLY A 242 -10.30 9.82 -5.68
C GLY A 242 -10.25 11.07 -6.55
N CYS A 243 -9.51 12.10 -6.15
CA CYS A 243 -9.49 13.39 -6.86
C CYS A 243 -8.11 14.03 -6.97
N ASP A 244 -7.97 14.98 -7.91
CA ASP A 244 -6.72 15.71 -8.18
C ASP A 244 -6.20 16.45 -6.94
N ASP A 245 -7.10 16.96 -6.08
CA ASP A 245 -6.72 17.68 -4.85
C ASP A 245 -6.13 16.75 -3.78
N MET A 246 -6.65 15.53 -3.66
CA MET A 246 -6.06 14.51 -2.78
C MET A 246 -4.69 14.09 -3.31
N ALA A 247 -4.56 13.80 -4.61
CA ALA A 247 -3.28 13.43 -5.22
C ALA A 247 -2.22 14.52 -5.04
N ARG A 248 -2.60 15.78 -5.28
CA ARG A 248 -1.76 16.97 -5.05
C ARG A 248 -1.31 17.06 -3.60
N TRP A 249 -2.21 16.84 -2.65
CA TRP A 249 -1.91 16.91 -1.22
C TRP A 249 -0.95 15.79 -0.79
N ILE A 250 -1.21 14.54 -1.18
CA ILE A 250 -0.34 13.38 -0.89
C ILE A 250 1.09 13.65 -1.41
N TRP A 251 1.22 14.08 -2.67
CA TRP A 251 2.53 14.42 -3.25
C TRP A 251 3.22 15.54 -2.49
N ASN A 252 2.48 16.61 -2.16
CA ASN A 252 3.02 17.79 -1.47
C ASN A 252 3.46 17.50 -0.03
N LYS A 253 2.84 16.52 0.65
CA LYS A 253 3.29 16.03 1.96
C LYS A 253 4.54 15.17 1.89
N ARG A 254 4.96 14.74 0.69
CA ARG A 254 6.17 13.91 0.45
C ARG A 254 6.10 12.57 1.16
N PHE A 255 4.94 11.93 1.17
CA PHE A 255 4.81 10.55 1.65
C PHE A 255 5.64 9.59 0.79
N ALA A 256 6.24 8.59 1.41
CA ALA A 256 6.97 7.53 0.74
C ALA A 256 6.03 6.46 0.16
N ALA A 257 4.90 6.21 0.84
CA ALA A 257 3.85 5.29 0.41
C ALA A 257 2.54 5.61 1.16
N VAL A 258 1.44 5.03 0.69
CA VAL A 258 0.14 5.06 1.38
C VAL A 258 -0.38 3.65 1.52
N ALA A 259 -0.89 3.31 2.70
CA ALA A 259 -1.51 2.00 2.96
C ALA A 259 -2.86 2.16 3.67
N SER A 260 -3.72 1.15 3.53
CA SER A 260 -5.07 1.12 4.11
C SER A 260 -5.49 -0.30 4.48
N ASP A 261 -6.50 -0.41 5.33
CA ASP A 261 -7.18 -1.67 5.64
C ASP A 261 -8.37 -1.99 4.70
N ASN A 262 -8.69 -1.11 3.75
CA ASN A 262 -9.62 -1.45 2.66
C ASN A 262 -8.89 -2.10 1.46
N TYR A 263 -9.65 -2.67 0.52
CA TYR A 263 -9.11 -3.42 -0.63
C TYR A 263 -8.86 -2.57 -1.89
N ALA A 264 -9.02 -1.25 -1.81
CA ALA A 264 -8.91 -0.38 -2.97
C ALA A 264 -8.27 0.98 -2.66
N LEU A 265 -7.78 1.22 -1.44
CA LEU A 265 -7.30 2.50 -0.91
C LEU A 265 -8.31 3.68 -0.99
N GLU A 266 -8.67 4.10 -2.20
CA GLU A 266 -9.67 5.10 -2.56
C GLU A 266 -11.12 4.59 -2.48
N ALA A 267 -12.06 5.53 -2.39
CA ALA A 267 -13.48 5.21 -2.27
C ALA A 267 -14.06 4.67 -3.59
N LEU A 268 -14.90 3.63 -3.47
CA LEU A 268 -15.60 3.01 -4.60
C LEU A 268 -17.12 3.31 -4.59
N PRO A 269 -17.76 3.46 -5.76
CA PRO A 269 -17.14 3.48 -7.09
C PRO A 269 -16.28 4.73 -7.29
N GLY A 270 -15.24 4.62 -8.14
CA GLY A 270 -14.51 5.78 -8.63
C GLY A 270 -15.46 6.73 -9.37
N LEU A 271 -15.16 8.02 -9.38
CA LEU A 271 -15.98 9.03 -10.07
C LEU A 271 -15.23 9.67 -11.22
N ASP A 272 -15.92 9.96 -12.30
CA ASP A 272 -15.41 10.87 -13.32
C ASP A 272 -15.34 12.32 -12.79
N ARG A 273 -14.79 13.23 -13.59
CA ARG A 273 -14.67 14.65 -13.20
C ARG A 273 -16.01 15.38 -13.08
N GLN A 274 -17.10 14.78 -13.57
CA GLN A 274 -18.45 15.27 -13.44
C GLN A 274 -19.17 14.67 -12.21
N GLY A 275 -18.52 13.77 -11.48
CA GLY A 275 -19.07 13.11 -10.29
C GLY A 275 -19.91 11.87 -10.60
N ASN A 276 -19.86 11.33 -11.82
CA ASN A 276 -20.59 10.11 -12.17
C ASN A 276 -19.74 8.86 -11.86
N PRO A 277 -20.34 7.76 -11.36
CA PRO A 277 -19.64 6.50 -11.18
C PRO A 277 -19.01 5.97 -12.47
N GLY A 278 -17.75 5.55 -12.40
CA GLY A 278 -17.01 4.98 -13.51
C GLY A 278 -16.25 3.70 -13.14
N GLY A 279 -15.47 3.19 -14.10
CA GLY A 279 -14.69 1.96 -13.94
C GLY A 279 -13.26 2.24 -13.46
N LEU A 280 -12.32 1.40 -13.91
CA LEU A 280 -10.90 1.51 -13.60
C LEU A 280 -10.29 2.87 -13.99
N ASP A 281 -10.80 3.49 -15.06
CA ASP A 281 -10.40 4.81 -15.54
C ASP A 281 -10.70 5.94 -14.54
N CYS A 282 -11.62 5.70 -13.60
CA CYS A 282 -12.02 6.61 -12.54
C CYS A 282 -11.37 6.30 -11.17
N LEU A 283 -10.42 5.36 -11.11
CA LEU A 283 -9.53 5.16 -9.95
C LEU A 283 -8.35 6.13 -10.06
N HIS A 284 -8.59 7.39 -9.70
CA HIS A 284 -7.63 8.48 -9.92
C HIS A 284 -6.39 8.31 -9.02
N LEU A 285 -6.57 7.90 -7.76
CA LEU A 285 -5.43 7.75 -6.86
C LEU A 285 -4.55 6.58 -7.26
N HIS A 286 -5.09 5.44 -7.68
CA HIS A 286 -4.24 4.36 -8.19
C HIS A 286 -3.36 4.81 -9.35
N GLN A 287 -3.92 5.54 -10.31
CA GLN A 287 -3.19 6.04 -11.48
C GLN A 287 -2.16 7.13 -11.09
N TYR A 288 -2.50 8.03 -10.17
CA TYR A 288 -1.54 9.04 -9.69
C TYR A 288 -0.42 8.40 -8.86
N LEU A 289 -0.76 7.61 -7.84
CA LEU A 289 0.21 7.05 -6.91
C LEU A 289 1.13 6.09 -7.66
N LEU A 290 0.61 5.04 -8.30
CA LEU A 290 1.46 4.02 -8.92
C LEU A 290 2.13 4.54 -10.19
N SER A 291 1.32 4.92 -11.19
CA SER A 291 1.83 5.24 -12.52
C SER A 291 2.47 6.62 -12.63
N SER A 292 1.97 7.64 -11.94
CA SER A 292 2.50 9.01 -12.07
C SER A 292 3.62 9.33 -11.08
N PHE A 293 3.40 9.10 -9.79
CA PHE A 293 4.34 9.46 -8.72
C PHE A 293 5.43 8.41 -8.50
N GLY A 294 5.14 7.15 -8.82
CA GLY A 294 5.97 6.03 -8.41
C GLY A 294 5.82 5.74 -6.91
N MET A 295 4.62 5.88 -6.37
CA MET A 295 4.26 5.69 -4.98
C MET A 295 3.51 4.38 -4.77
N PRO A 296 4.09 3.41 -4.05
CA PRO A 296 3.43 2.14 -3.76
C PRO A 296 2.17 2.30 -2.89
N ILE A 297 1.21 1.41 -3.14
CA ILE A 297 -0.05 1.31 -2.41
C ILE A 297 -0.04 0.03 -1.58
N GLY A 298 -0.44 0.14 -0.32
CA GLY A 298 -0.70 -1.01 0.55
C GLY A 298 -2.19 -1.17 0.82
N GLU A 299 -2.71 -2.38 0.70
CA GLU A 299 -4.14 -2.65 0.86
C GLU A 299 -4.38 -3.83 1.77
N LEU A 300 -5.57 -3.89 2.39
CA LEU A 300 -5.99 -4.95 3.31
C LEU A 300 -5.05 -5.13 4.51
N TRP A 301 -4.49 -4.07 5.08
CA TRP A 301 -3.68 -4.19 6.29
C TRP A 301 -4.55 -4.41 7.54
N ASP A 302 -4.12 -5.26 8.48
CA ASP A 302 -4.79 -5.39 9.78
C ASP A 302 -4.31 -4.27 10.72
N LEU A 303 -5.19 -3.31 10.97
CA LEU A 303 -4.90 -2.12 11.76
C LEU A 303 -5.61 -2.12 13.12
N ALA A 304 -6.39 -3.15 13.45
CA ALA A 304 -7.24 -3.17 14.64
C ALA A 304 -6.41 -3.11 15.93
N ARG A 305 -5.39 -3.98 16.04
CA ARG A 305 -4.49 -4.01 17.20
C ARG A 305 -3.64 -2.75 17.31
N LEU A 306 -3.16 -2.22 16.18
CA LEU A 306 -2.38 -0.99 16.15
C LEU A 306 -3.22 0.19 16.65
N SER A 307 -4.45 0.35 16.13
CA SER A 307 -5.42 1.34 16.57
C SER A 307 -5.65 1.31 18.09
N GLN A 308 -5.90 0.12 18.66
CA GLN A 308 -6.11 -0.04 20.10
C GLN A 308 -4.91 0.45 20.93
N ILE A 309 -3.69 0.12 20.51
CA ILE A 309 -2.47 0.57 21.18
C ILE A 309 -2.34 2.09 21.06
N CYS A 310 -2.49 2.64 19.85
CA CYS A 310 -2.38 4.08 19.61
C CYS A 310 -3.40 4.88 20.42
N ARG A 311 -4.66 4.43 20.49
CA ARG A 311 -5.71 5.05 21.32
C ARG A 311 -5.34 5.04 22.81
N LYS A 312 -4.79 3.93 23.30
CA LYS A 312 -4.40 3.78 24.71
C LYS A 312 -3.21 4.67 25.08
N THR A 313 -2.29 4.90 24.15
CA THR A 313 -1.01 5.59 24.42
C THR A 313 -1.00 7.04 23.96
N GLY A 314 -1.94 7.43 23.08
CA GLY A 314 -1.93 8.72 22.40
C GLY A 314 -0.77 8.86 21.39
N LYS A 315 -0.16 7.75 20.96
CA LYS A 315 0.97 7.72 20.02
C LYS A 315 0.55 7.01 18.74
N TYR A 316 0.52 7.75 17.64
CA TYR A 316 0.07 7.28 16.34
C TYR A 316 1.18 7.30 15.27
N SER A 317 2.42 7.66 15.65
CA SER A 317 3.63 7.41 14.87
C SER A 317 4.35 6.16 15.38
N PHE A 318 5.04 5.46 14.49
CA PHE A 318 5.78 4.23 14.78
C PHE A 318 6.86 3.98 13.74
N MET A 319 7.84 3.15 14.06
CA MET A 319 8.74 2.63 13.02
C MET A 319 7.99 1.54 12.25
N LEU A 320 7.96 1.66 10.93
CA LEU A 320 7.35 0.70 10.02
C LEU A 320 8.45 -0.05 9.26
N THR A 321 8.40 -1.37 9.30
CA THR A 321 9.24 -2.24 8.47
C THR A 321 8.39 -3.14 7.61
N SER A 322 8.78 -3.35 6.36
CA SER A 322 8.12 -4.27 5.45
C SER A 322 9.08 -4.72 4.36
N ALA A 323 9.06 -6.02 4.06
CA ALA A 323 9.88 -6.62 3.01
C ALA A 323 8.99 -7.51 2.12
N PRO A 324 8.71 -7.13 0.86
CA PRO A 324 8.01 -8.00 -0.07
C PRO A 324 8.84 -9.27 -0.33
N LEU A 325 8.21 -10.26 -0.96
CA LEU A 325 8.90 -11.46 -1.46
C LEU A 325 9.97 -11.04 -2.47
N ASN A 326 11.15 -11.65 -2.36
CA ASN A 326 12.26 -11.40 -3.28
C ASN A 326 12.13 -12.27 -4.54
N LEU A 327 11.15 -11.96 -5.37
CA LEU A 327 10.88 -12.65 -6.63
C LEU A 327 10.98 -11.65 -7.79
N PRO A 328 11.82 -11.91 -8.82
CA PRO A 328 11.93 -11.03 -9.98
C PRO A 328 10.57 -10.74 -10.62
N CYS A 329 10.38 -9.50 -11.09
CA CYS A 329 9.17 -9.06 -11.78
C CYS A 329 7.87 -9.12 -10.95
N LEU A 330 7.97 -9.13 -9.62
CA LEU A 330 6.80 -9.29 -8.74
C LEU A 330 5.89 -8.05 -8.75
N ILE A 331 4.68 -8.22 -9.30
CA ILE A 331 3.67 -7.17 -9.46
C ILE A 331 3.00 -6.76 -8.14
N GLY A 332 2.81 -7.73 -7.26
CA GLY A 332 2.29 -7.49 -5.92
C GLY A 332 2.78 -8.56 -4.98
N SER A 333 2.83 -8.26 -3.70
CA SER A 333 3.41 -9.14 -2.69
C SER A 333 2.66 -9.02 -1.38
N PRO A 334 2.58 -10.10 -0.57
CA PRO A 334 2.23 -9.96 0.84
C PRO A 334 3.05 -8.83 1.47
N ALA A 335 2.38 -7.93 2.19
CA ALA A 335 3.00 -6.73 2.71
C ALA A 335 4.15 -7.04 3.67
N ASN A 336 4.07 -8.13 4.43
CA ASN A 336 5.04 -8.46 5.49
C ASN A 336 5.32 -7.28 6.44
N ALA A 337 4.30 -6.45 6.69
CA ALA A 337 4.43 -5.20 7.42
C ALA A 337 4.33 -5.39 8.94
N ILE A 338 5.21 -4.69 9.66
CA ILE A 338 5.28 -4.66 11.12
C ILE A 338 5.40 -3.20 11.57
N ALA A 339 4.51 -2.76 12.44
CA ALA A 339 4.65 -1.51 13.19
C ALA A 339 5.39 -1.79 14.51
N ILE A 340 6.36 -0.95 14.85
CA ILE A 340 7.14 -1.03 16.08
C ILE A 340 6.96 0.30 16.82
N LEU A 341 6.28 0.27 17.96
CA LEU A 341 5.96 1.43 18.80
C LEU A 341 6.86 1.54 20.02
#